data_AF-A0A7G8V3R8-F1
#
_entry.id   AF-A0A7G8V3R8-F1
#
_cell.length_a   1.000
_cell.length_b   1.000
_cell.length_c   1.000
_cell.angle_alpha   90.00
_cell.angle_beta   90.00
_cell.angle_gamma   90.00
#
_symmetry.space_group_name_H-M   'P 1'
#
loop_
_entity.id
_entity.type
_entity.pdbx_description
1 polymer ?
#
loop_
_entity_poly.entity_id
_entity_poly.type
_entity_poly.pdbx_seq_one_letter_code
_entity_poly.pdbx_strand_id
1 'polypeptide(L)'
;MKKLNLLSFALVGTMMLCIFGCQKKDAATSSTVKQDEISASTKTQINKMGFSTENARKVKGGYLVEGDILLTDKNLNEKAATSHLSIAETEQYRTTNLVSGLPRVITISVTNLPDVYGNAVNAMITRYNNLGLRFTFQRADAGTTGDIDVVGFDEGPSGGYITLGSSGFPYGGDPYNEIQMNTNPAAYGSNPNLGYLTSVLQHEVGHCIGFRHTDYSNRAYSCGGSYANEGQSDVGAIRIPGTPSGPDAASFMLACSNGSDRTFNANDKIALNYLYK
;
A
#
# COMPACT_ATOMS: atom_id res chain seq x y z
N MET A 1 -46.31 -3.58 67.59
CA MET A 1 -45.41 -3.51 68.77
C MET A 1 -44.84 -4.88 69.04
N LYS A 2 -43.52 -4.94 69.29
CA LYS A 2 -42.74 -6.03 69.95
C LYS A 2 -42.61 -7.34 69.15
N LYS A 3 -41.48 -7.55 68.46
CA LYS A 3 -40.14 -8.00 68.92
C LYS A 3 -40.07 -9.51 69.25
N LEU A 4 -39.30 -10.18 68.38
CA LEU A 4 -38.38 -11.31 68.53
C LEU A 4 -38.51 -12.24 69.75
N ASN A 5 -38.41 -13.55 69.45
CA ASN A 5 -37.65 -14.60 70.15
C ASN A 5 -37.84 -15.89 69.33
N LEU A 6 -36.96 -16.89 69.23
CA LEU A 6 -35.56 -17.15 69.57
C LEU A 6 -35.27 -18.57 68.99
N LEU A 7 -34.00 -18.98 68.95
CA LEU A 7 -33.51 -20.37 69.03
C LEU A 7 -33.38 -21.25 67.76
N SER A 8 -32.16 -21.23 67.23
CA SER A 8 -31.22 -22.35 67.01
C SER A 8 -31.76 -23.77 66.81
N PHE A 9 -31.43 -24.35 65.64
CA PHE A 9 -30.96 -25.73 65.54
C PHE A 9 -29.78 -25.79 64.57
N ALA A 10 -28.66 -26.31 65.07
CA ALA A 10 -27.49 -26.66 64.29
C ALA A 10 -27.68 -28.04 63.66
N LEU A 11 -27.40 -28.18 62.37
CA LEU A 11 -27.02 -29.48 61.80
C LEU A 11 -26.02 -29.28 60.65
N VAL A 12 -24.89 -29.94 60.82
CA VAL A 12 -23.75 -30.12 59.92
C VAL A 12 -24.20 -30.87 58.66
N GLY A 13 -23.71 -30.49 57.47
CA GLY A 13 -23.78 -31.38 56.31
C GLY A 13 -23.63 -30.74 54.93
N THR A 14 -22.40 -30.79 54.41
CA THR A 14 -22.06 -30.98 52.99
C THR A 14 -22.13 -29.77 52.04
N MET A 15 -20.93 -29.31 51.73
CA MET A 15 -20.52 -28.43 50.64
C MET A 15 -20.98 -28.97 49.27
N MET A 16 -21.88 -28.24 48.59
CA MET A 16 -22.27 -28.49 47.21
C MET A 16 -21.72 -27.37 46.34
N LEU A 17 -20.64 -27.64 45.61
CA LEU A 17 -20.15 -26.76 44.53
C LEU A 17 -21.15 -26.79 43.37
N CYS A 18 -21.85 -25.68 43.13
CA CYS A 18 -22.60 -25.48 41.89
C CYS A 18 -21.63 -25.08 40.77
N ILE A 19 -21.24 -26.06 39.97
CA ILE A 19 -20.52 -25.86 38.71
C ILE A 19 -21.57 -25.40 37.68
N PHE A 20 -21.55 -24.12 37.28
CA PHE A 20 -22.33 -23.64 36.15
C PHE A 20 -21.68 -24.13 34.85
N GLY A 21 -22.21 -25.22 34.30
CA GLY A 21 -21.88 -25.70 32.96
C GLY A 21 -22.58 -24.86 31.90
N CYS A 22 -21.89 -23.87 31.34
CA CYS A 22 -22.29 -23.26 30.07
C CYS A 22 -22.00 -24.25 28.93
N GLN A 23 -23.05 -24.91 28.43
CA GLN A 23 -23.02 -25.55 27.13
C GLN A 23 -22.80 -24.49 26.05
N LYS A 24 -21.58 -24.42 25.50
CA LYS A 24 -21.35 -23.72 24.23
C LYS A 24 -22.08 -24.52 23.14
N LYS A 25 -23.21 -23.99 22.71
CA LYS A 25 -23.82 -24.36 21.43
C LYS A 25 -22.86 -23.95 20.33
N ASP A 26 -22.52 -24.90 19.47
CA ASP A 26 -21.74 -24.69 18.25
C ASP A 26 -22.40 -23.61 17.39
N ALA A 27 -21.82 -22.41 17.44
CA ALA A 27 -22.05 -21.39 16.43
C ALA A 27 -21.12 -21.71 15.26
N ALA A 28 -21.72 -21.80 14.08
CA ALA A 28 -21.10 -22.07 12.80
C ALA A 28 -19.73 -21.41 12.67
N THR A 29 -18.76 -22.23 12.28
CA THR A 29 -17.41 -21.83 11.93
C THR A 29 -17.46 -20.87 10.74
N SER A 30 -17.50 -19.57 11.01
CA SER A 30 -17.05 -18.57 10.05
C SER A 30 -15.58 -18.89 9.74
N SER A 31 -15.33 -19.29 8.50
CA SER A 31 -13.99 -19.53 7.97
C SER A 31 -13.22 -18.21 7.97
N THR A 32 -12.58 -17.86 9.08
CA THR A 32 -11.49 -16.89 9.08
C THR A 32 -10.33 -17.54 8.32
N VAL A 33 -10.10 -17.07 7.09
CA VAL A 33 -8.86 -17.31 6.36
C VAL A 33 -7.72 -16.91 7.30
N LYS A 34 -6.93 -17.89 7.74
CA LYS A 34 -5.68 -17.61 8.46
C LYS A 34 -4.81 -16.81 7.49
N GLN A 35 -4.55 -15.54 7.79
CA GLN A 35 -3.41 -14.85 7.18
C GLN A 35 -2.17 -15.69 7.50
N ASP A 36 -1.44 -16.12 6.47
CA ASP A 36 -0.13 -16.71 6.65
C ASP A 36 0.74 -15.70 7.40
N GLU A 37 1.04 -15.99 8.66
CA GLU A 37 1.84 -15.10 9.49
C GLU A 37 3.22 -14.91 8.86
N ILE A 38 3.56 -13.66 8.52
CA ILE A 38 4.87 -13.33 7.95
C ILE A 38 5.95 -13.68 8.98
N SER A 39 6.97 -14.44 8.55
CA SER A 39 8.07 -14.87 9.42
C SER A 39 8.82 -13.69 10.04
N ALA A 40 9.38 -13.88 11.24
CA ALA A 40 10.15 -12.84 11.93
C ALA A 40 11.39 -12.37 11.13
N SER A 41 12.02 -13.28 10.39
CA SER A 41 13.15 -12.95 9.50
C SER A 41 12.71 -12.05 8.35
N THR A 42 11.57 -12.35 7.72
CA THR A 42 11.01 -11.51 6.66
C THR A 42 10.62 -10.13 7.19
N LYS A 43 9.95 -10.05 8.35
CA LYS A 43 9.64 -8.76 9.00
C LYS A 43 10.89 -7.91 9.23
N THR A 44 12.00 -8.57 9.63
CA THR A 44 13.28 -7.89 9.81
C THR A 44 13.87 -7.36 8.49
N GLN A 45 13.73 -8.11 7.39
CA GLN A 45 14.16 -7.65 6.06
C GLN A 45 13.33 -6.46 5.59
N ILE A 46 12.00 -6.52 5.73
CA ILE A 46 11.08 -5.44 5.37
C ILE A 46 11.43 -4.15 6.15
N ASN A 47 11.60 -4.24 7.47
CA ASN A 47 12.00 -3.10 8.29
C ASN A 47 13.39 -2.53 7.90
N LYS A 48 14.34 -3.39 7.51
CA LYS A 48 15.68 -2.96 7.04
C LYS A 48 15.64 -2.20 5.71
N MET A 49 14.62 -2.43 4.90
CA MET A 49 14.35 -1.66 3.68
C MET A 49 13.54 -0.39 3.96
N GLY A 50 13.20 -0.16 5.23
CA GLY A 50 12.46 0.99 5.73
C GLY A 50 10.98 0.96 5.41
N PHE A 51 10.38 -0.22 5.29
CA PHE A 51 8.94 -0.37 5.16
C PHE A 51 8.32 -0.84 6.48
N SER A 52 7.08 -0.42 6.74
CA SER A 52 6.32 -0.94 7.87
C SER A 52 5.90 -2.40 7.64
N THR A 53 5.89 -3.17 8.73
CA THR A 53 5.29 -4.51 8.75
C THR A 53 3.87 -4.50 9.30
N GLU A 54 3.34 -3.33 9.68
CA GLU A 54 1.96 -3.16 10.09
C GLU A 54 1.03 -3.51 8.92
N ASN A 55 0.05 -4.40 9.17
CA ASN A 55 -0.87 -4.94 8.17
C ASN A 55 -0.20 -5.64 6.97
N ALA A 56 1.11 -5.92 7.03
CA ALA A 56 1.81 -6.62 5.97
C ALA A 56 1.23 -8.03 5.81
N ARG A 57 0.99 -8.43 4.57
CA ARG A 57 0.44 -9.76 4.24
C ARG A 57 1.22 -10.41 3.11
N LYS A 58 1.35 -11.74 3.19
CA LYS A 58 1.87 -12.52 2.07
C LYS A 58 0.82 -12.57 0.95
N VAL A 59 1.24 -12.26 -0.26
CA VAL A 59 0.40 -12.29 -1.46
C VAL A 59 1.12 -13.06 -2.57
N LYS A 60 0.45 -13.26 -3.71
CA LYS A 60 1.11 -13.83 -4.88
C LYS A 60 2.25 -12.89 -5.32
N GLY A 61 3.46 -13.43 -5.47
CA GLY A 61 4.63 -12.67 -5.94
C GLY A 61 5.46 -11.99 -4.85
N GLY A 62 5.04 -12.03 -3.57
CA GLY A 62 5.82 -11.48 -2.47
C GLY A 62 5.00 -11.08 -1.25
N TYR A 63 5.27 -9.89 -0.73
CA TYR A 63 4.66 -9.35 0.47
C TYR A 63 4.08 -7.97 0.18
N LEU A 64 2.77 -7.82 0.38
CA LEU A 64 2.12 -6.52 0.30
C LEU A 64 2.30 -5.82 1.65
N VAL A 65 2.95 -4.66 1.61
CA VAL A 65 3.19 -3.79 2.76
C VAL A 65 2.52 -2.46 2.50
N GLU A 66 2.23 -1.71 3.57
CA GLU A 66 1.81 -0.31 3.47
C GLU A 66 0.53 -0.01 2.68
N GLY A 67 -0.19 -1.05 2.25
CA GLY A 67 -1.48 -0.96 1.57
C GLY A 67 -1.42 -1.37 0.10
N ASP A 68 -0.35 -0.99 -0.59
CA ASP A 68 -0.21 -0.96 -2.05
C ASP A 68 1.23 -1.30 -2.56
N ILE A 69 2.21 -1.48 -1.67
CA ILE A 69 3.59 -1.77 -2.08
C ILE A 69 3.84 -3.28 -2.03
N LEU A 70 4.13 -3.87 -3.19
CA LEU A 70 4.54 -5.25 -3.34
C LEU A 70 6.08 -5.37 -3.26
N LEU A 71 6.56 -5.92 -2.15
CA LEU A 71 7.96 -6.31 -1.99
C LEU A 71 8.16 -7.74 -2.52
N THR A 72 8.84 -7.86 -3.65
CA THR A 72 9.19 -9.16 -4.23
C THR A 72 10.37 -9.79 -3.52
N ASP A 73 10.57 -11.09 -3.71
CA ASP A 73 11.77 -11.78 -3.21
C ASP A 73 13.07 -11.16 -3.74
N LYS A 74 13.05 -10.58 -4.96
CA LYS A 74 14.21 -9.86 -5.49
C LYS A 74 14.54 -8.64 -4.64
N ASN A 75 13.52 -7.87 -4.24
CA ASN A 75 13.71 -6.69 -3.39
C ASN A 75 14.22 -7.09 -2.00
N LEU A 76 13.68 -8.15 -1.39
CA LEU A 76 14.09 -8.62 -0.06
C LEU A 76 15.53 -9.18 -0.01
N ASN A 77 16.02 -9.70 -1.14
CA ASN A 77 17.36 -10.28 -1.27
C ASN A 77 18.38 -9.28 -1.83
N GLU A 78 17.95 -8.09 -2.22
CA GLU A 78 18.84 -7.04 -2.69
C GLU A 78 19.67 -6.50 -1.51
N LYS A 79 20.99 -6.48 -1.67
CA LYS A 79 21.86 -5.85 -0.66
C LYS A 79 21.52 -4.37 -0.66
N ALA A 80 21.06 -3.84 0.47
CA ALA A 80 20.78 -2.42 0.63
C ALA A 80 21.97 -1.61 0.10
N ALA A 81 21.79 -0.99 -1.07
CA ALA A 81 22.80 -0.16 -1.68
C ALA A 81 22.87 1.11 -0.83
N THR A 82 23.84 1.15 0.09
CA THR A 82 24.18 2.27 0.98
C THR A 82 23.05 2.71 1.93
N SER A 83 23.34 2.71 3.23
CA SER A 83 22.51 3.39 4.24
C SER A 83 22.55 4.90 3.98
N HIS A 84 21.50 5.44 3.37
CA HIS A 84 21.33 6.88 3.23
C HIS A 84 20.64 7.40 4.49
N LEU A 85 21.42 7.87 5.46
CA LEU A 85 20.93 8.62 6.62
C LEU A 85 20.03 9.77 6.13
N SER A 86 18.72 9.54 6.19
CA SER A 86 17.71 10.55 5.89
C SER A 86 17.00 10.83 7.20
N ILE A 87 17.18 12.04 7.73
CA ILE A 87 16.35 12.53 8.83
C ILE A 87 14.92 12.49 8.31
N ALA A 88 14.08 11.71 8.98
CA ALA A 88 12.68 11.55 8.59
C ALA A 88 11.95 12.89 8.72
N GLU A 89 11.83 13.58 7.58
CA GLU A 89 10.94 14.70 7.40
C GLU A 89 9.74 14.21 6.58
N THR A 90 8.79 15.08 6.24
CA THR A 90 7.92 14.79 5.10
C THR A 90 8.64 15.32 3.86
N GLU A 91 8.58 14.60 2.74
CA GLU A 91 8.69 15.05 1.33
C GLU A 91 9.47 14.15 0.36
N GLN A 92 8.79 13.89 -0.77
CA GLN A 92 9.22 13.25 -2.03
C GLN A 92 10.42 12.32 -1.89
N TYR A 93 10.14 11.04 -1.66
CA TYR A 93 11.13 10.00 -1.46
C TYR A 93 11.23 9.10 -2.67
N ARG A 94 12.43 8.54 -2.85
CA ARG A 94 12.69 7.49 -3.83
C ARG A 94 13.32 6.27 -3.20
N THR A 95 13.21 5.14 -3.89
CA THR A 95 14.00 3.96 -3.61
C THR A 95 15.43 4.12 -4.14
N THR A 96 16.29 3.14 -3.82
CA THR A 96 17.66 3.08 -4.34
C THR A 96 17.69 2.80 -5.85
N ASN A 97 16.73 2.03 -6.35
CA ASN A 97 16.64 1.63 -7.74
C ASN A 97 15.73 2.57 -8.53
N LEU A 98 16.25 3.08 -9.64
CA LEU A 98 15.52 3.97 -10.54
C LEU A 98 15.50 3.39 -11.95
N VAL A 99 14.57 3.87 -12.77
CA VAL A 99 14.59 3.59 -14.20
C VAL A 99 15.82 4.25 -14.82
N SER A 100 16.55 3.52 -15.66
CA SER A 100 17.75 4.00 -16.33
C SER A 100 17.74 3.67 -17.82
N GLY A 101 18.83 3.97 -18.53
CA GLY A 101 18.89 3.83 -19.99
C GLY A 101 18.06 4.90 -20.71
N LEU A 102 18.07 6.14 -20.20
CA LEU A 102 17.28 7.26 -20.71
C LEU A 102 18.02 8.02 -21.84
N PRO A 103 17.34 8.49 -22.89
CA PRO A 103 15.89 8.45 -23.05
C PRO A 103 15.35 7.12 -23.57
N ARG A 104 14.11 6.76 -23.17
CA ARG A 104 13.45 5.51 -23.64
C ARG A 104 11.92 5.61 -23.64
N VAL A 105 11.29 4.73 -24.40
CA VAL A 105 9.84 4.50 -24.33
C VAL A 105 9.56 3.39 -23.32
N ILE A 106 8.54 3.58 -22.49
CA ILE A 106 8.01 2.55 -21.58
C ILE A 106 6.59 2.24 -22.01
N THR A 107 6.35 0.99 -22.38
CA THR A 107 5.05 0.52 -22.89
C THR A 107 4.15 0.04 -21.75
N ILE A 108 2.86 0.35 -21.83
CA ILE A 108 1.87 -0.05 -20.83
C ILE A 108 0.72 -0.80 -21.49
N SER A 109 0.44 -2.01 -21.01
CA SER A 109 -0.71 -2.84 -21.40
C SER A 109 -1.79 -2.85 -20.30
N VAL A 110 -3.00 -3.29 -20.66
CA VAL A 110 -4.08 -3.60 -19.71
C VAL A 110 -4.65 -4.94 -20.13
N THR A 111 -4.74 -5.86 -19.19
CA THR A 111 -5.11 -7.25 -19.45
C THR A 111 -6.34 -7.62 -18.64
N ASN A 112 -7.38 -8.12 -19.32
CA ASN A 112 -8.62 -8.65 -18.71
C ASN A 112 -9.34 -7.69 -17.76
N LEU A 113 -9.33 -6.38 -18.04
CA LEU A 113 -10.03 -5.35 -17.27
C LEU A 113 -11.07 -4.63 -18.13
N PRO A 114 -12.15 -4.08 -17.52
CA PRO A 114 -13.13 -3.25 -18.22
C PRO A 114 -12.51 -2.02 -18.91
N ASP A 115 -13.14 -1.54 -19.98
CA ASP A 115 -12.65 -0.42 -20.82
C ASP A 115 -12.27 0.84 -20.03
N VAL A 116 -12.96 1.12 -18.92
CA VAL A 116 -12.66 2.28 -18.06
C VAL A 116 -11.22 2.29 -17.55
N TYR A 117 -10.62 1.12 -17.29
CA TYR A 117 -9.21 1.00 -16.88
C TYR A 117 -8.27 1.31 -18.06
N GLY A 118 -8.63 0.88 -19.27
CA GLY A 118 -7.93 1.25 -20.51
C GLY A 118 -7.91 2.77 -20.72
N ASN A 119 -9.07 3.41 -20.55
CA ASN A 119 -9.20 4.87 -20.63
C ASN A 119 -8.40 5.59 -19.54
N ALA A 120 -8.39 5.06 -18.32
CA ALA A 120 -7.62 5.62 -17.21
C ALA A 120 -6.10 5.54 -17.46
N VAL A 121 -5.61 4.43 -18.03
CA VAL A 121 -4.20 4.34 -18.47
C VAL A 121 -3.89 5.37 -19.53
N ASN A 122 -4.75 5.59 -20.53
CA ASN A 122 -4.52 6.60 -21.56
C ASN A 122 -4.45 8.03 -20.97
N ALA A 123 -5.31 8.33 -20.00
CA ALA A 123 -5.28 9.60 -19.28
C ALA A 123 -4.01 9.75 -18.45
N MET A 124 -3.57 8.70 -17.75
CA MET A 124 -2.32 8.68 -16.97
C MET A 124 -1.09 8.86 -17.87
N ILE A 125 -1.01 8.15 -19.01
CA ILE A 125 0.05 8.32 -20.02
C ILE A 125 0.15 9.78 -20.44
N THR A 126 -0.99 10.42 -20.72
CA THR A 126 -1.05 11.84 -21.09
C THR A 126 -0.47 12.72 -19.99
N ARG A 127 -0.79 12.46 -18.72
CA ARG A 127 -0.27 13.25 -17.59
C ARG A 127 1.25 13.19 -17.48
N TYR A 128 1.83 12.00 -17.54
CA TYR A 128 3.29 11.85 -17.45
C TYR A 128 4.00 12.43 -18.68
N ASN A 129 3.49 12.18 -19.89
CA ASN A 129 4.11 12.68 -21.12
C ASN A 129 4.10 14.22 -21.20
N ASN A 130 3.09 14.88 -20.61
CA ASN A 130 3.03 16.35 -20.53
C ASN A 130 4.16 16.97 -19.68
N LEU A 131 4.88 16.20 -18.88
CA LEU A 131 6.02 16.69 -18.10
C LEU A 131 7.30 16.84 -18.94
N GLY A 132 7.36 16.17 -20.10
CA GLY A 132 8.54 16.14 -20.96
C GLY A 132 9.76 15.56 -20.25
N LEU A 133 9.59 14.41 -19.61
CA LEU A 133 10.68 13.63 -19.01
C LEU A 133 11.51 12.93 -20.09
N ARG A 134 12.67 12.40 -19.72
CA ARG A 134 13.53 11.63 -20.63
C ARG A 134 12.96 10.26 -20.97
N PHE A 135 11.94 9.77 -20.27
CA PHE A 135 11.12 8.68 -20.78
C PHE A 135 9.76 9.19 -21.23
N THR A 136 9.15 8.44 -22.13
CA THR A 136 7.75 8.62 -22.52
C THR A 136 6.99 7.32 -22.32
N PHE A 137 5.77 7.40 -21.81
CA PHE A 137 4.88 6.24 -21.79
C PHE A 137 4.14 6.11 -23.12
N GLN A 138 3.94 4.88 -23.56
CA GLN A 138 3.16 4.54 -24.74
C GLN A 138 2.24 3.36 -24.43
N ARG A 139 1.09 3.31 -25.09
CA ARG A 139 0.25 2.12 -25.04
C ARG A 139 0.94 0.97 -25.79
N ALA A 140 0.98 -0.21 -25.17
CA ALA A 140 1.44 -1.42 -25.85
C ALA A 140 0.48 -1.80 -26.99
N ASP A 141 1.00 -2.48 -28.01
CA ASP A 141 0.20 -2.98 -29.12
C ASP A 141 -0.85 -3.97 -28.63
N ALA A 142 -2.01 -4.00 -29.29
CA ALA A 142 -3.10 -4.89 -28.90
C ALA A 142 -2.63 -6.36 -28.92
N GLY A 143 -2.88 -7.07 -27.82
CA GLY A 143 -2.47 -8.47 -27.65
C GLY A 143 -1.01 -8.67 -27.21
N THR A 144 -0.28 -7.59 -26.90
CA THR A 144 1.07 -7.66 -26.33
C THR A 144 1.08 -7.22 -24.86
N THR A 145 2.02 -7.77 -24.10
CA THR A 145 2.32 -7.32 -22.74
C THR A 145 3.40 -6.23 -22.83
N GLY A 146 3.11 -5.05 -22.27
CA GLY A 146 4.05 -3.94 -22.22
C GLY A 146 5.15 -4.15 -21.17
N ASP A 147 6.03 -3.16 -21.05
CA ASP A 147 7.01 -3.06 -19.96
C ASP A 147 6.32 -3.02 -18.59
N ILE A 148 5.10 -2.46 -18.52
CA ILE A 148 4.22 -2.49 -17.36
C ILE A 148 2.86 -3.06 -17.77
N ASP A 149 2.40 -4.13 -17.14
CA ASP A 149 1.06 -4.70 -17.37
C ASP A 149 0.08 -4.33 -16.25
N VAL A 150 -1.06 -3.75 -16.61
CA VAL A 150 -2.14 -3.45 -15.67
C VAL A 150 -3.13 -4.60 -15.65
N VAL A 151 -3.26 -5.26 -14.50
CA VAL A 151 -4.10 -6.44 -14.31
C VAL A 151 -5.11 -6.23 -13.17
N GLY A 152 -6.18 -7.01 -13.16
CA GLY A 152 -7.20 -6.96 -12.11
C GLY A 152 -6.99 -7.97 -10.98
N PHE A 153 -7.39 -7.59 -9.78
CA PHE A 153 -7.63 -8.52 -8.66
C PHE A 153 -8.94 -8.15 -7.95
N ASP A 154 -9.60 -9.12 -7.31
CA ASP A 154 -10.88 -8.90 -6.62
C ASP A 154 -10.74 -9.22 -5.13
N GLU A 155 -10.50 -8.20 -4.32
CA GLU A 155 -10.43 -8.32 -2.85
C GLU A 155 -11.34 -7.27 -2.20
N GLY A 156 -12.24 -7.73 -1.33
CA GLY A 156 -13.04 -6.86 -0.48
C GLY A 156 -12.24 -6.23 0.67
N PRO A 157 -12.85 -5.32 1.45
CA PRO A 157 -12.20 -4.72 2.60
C PRO A 157 -11.84 -5.78 3.66
N SER A 158 -10.67 -5.64 4.27
CA SER A 158 -10.17 -6.49 5.34
C SER A 158 -9.45 -5.65 6.39
N GLY A 159 -9.70 -5.92 7.68
CA GLY A 159 -9.02 -5.21 8.77
C GLY A 159 -9.31 -3.71 8.83
N GLY A 160 -10.43 -3.25 8.26
CA GLY A 160 -10.79 -1.82 8.18
C GLY A 160 -10.11 -1.06 7.02
N TYR A 161 -9.41 -1.77 6.13
CA TYR A 161 -8.72 -1.21 4.98
C TYR A 161 -9.13 -1.93 3.69
N ILE A 162 -9.00 -1.26 2.54
CA ILE A 162 -9.15 -1.87 1.21
C ILE A 162 -7.99 -1.43 0.32
N THR A 163 -7.29 -2.38 -0.27
CA THR A 163 -6.25 -2.09 -1.27
C THR A 163 -6.92 -1.62 -2.55
N LEU A 164 -6.57 -0.43 -3.03
CA LEU A 164 -7.14 0.16 -4.25
C LEU A 164 -6.38 -0.31 -5.49
N GLY A 165 -5.06 -0.24 -5.42
CA GLY A 165 -4.10 -0.76 -6.38
C GLY A 165 -2.87 -1.24 -5.63
N SER A 166 -1.98 -1.92 -6.33
CA SER A 166 -0.66 -2.21 -5.81
C SER A 166 0.35 -2.42 -6.93
N SER A 167 1.59 -2.08 -6.64
CA SER A 167 2.73 -2.24 -7.54
C SER A 167 4.04 -2.37 -6.75
N GLY A 168 5.13 -2.61 -7.45
CA GLY A 168 6.46 -2.75 -6.87
C GLY A 168 7.42 -1.66 -7.35
N PHE A 169 8.70 -1.86 -7.09
CA PHE A 169 9.76 -0.90 -7.41
C PHE A 169 10.65 -1.35 -8.59
N PRO A 170 11.34 -0.40 -9.25
CA PRO A 170 12.31 -0.70 -10.29
C PRO A 170 13.36 -1.72 -9.86
N TYR A 171 13.87 -2.48 -10.83
CA TYR A 171 14.99 -3.40 -10.64
C TYR A 171 15.85 -3.46 -11.89
N GLY A 172 17.17 -3.44 -11.73
CA GLY A 172 18.11 -3.54 -12.86
C GLY A 172 18.03 -2.40 -13.89
N GLY A 173 17.37 -1.28 -13.55
CA GLY A 173 17.18 -0.14 -14.46
C GLY A 173 15.88 -0.16 -15.25
N ASP A 174 15.08 -1.22 -15.13
CA ASP A 174 13.74 -1.32 -15.71
C ASP A 174 12.66 -0.97 -14.67
N PRO A 175 11.49 -0.44 -15.09
CA PRO A 175 10.38 -0.20 -14.18
C PRO A 175 9.86 -1.51 -13.59
N TYR A 176 9.12 -1.42 -12.49
CA TYR A 176 8.32 -2.57 -12.06
C TYR A 176 7.26 -2.89 -13.10
N ASN A 177 7.07 -4.17 -13.38
CA ASN A 177 6.44 -4.62 -14.63
C ASN A 177 4.95 -4.98 -14.49
N GLU A 178 4.34 -4.80 -13.32
CA GLU A 178 2.92 -5.13 -13.09
C GLU A 178 2.26 -4.08 -12.20
N ILE A 179 1.02 -3.69 -12.51
CA ILE A 179 0.17 -2.93 -11.61
C ILE A 179 -1.11 -3.73 -11.42
N GLN A 180 -1.44 -4.04 -10.18
CA GLN A 180 -2.68 -4.73 -9.83
C GLN A 180 -3.72 -3.69 -9.42
N MET A 181 -4.89 -3.71 -10.06
CA MET A 181 -5.99 -2.80 -9.77
C MET A 181 -7.17 -3.57 -9.18
N ASN A 182 -7.73 -3.09 -8.08
CA ASN A 182 -8.86 -3.76 -7.46
C ASN A 182 -10.11 -3.61 -8.32
N THR A 183 -10.80 -4.71 -8.60
CA THR A 183 -12.07 -4.75 -9.34
C THR A 183 -13.27 -4.90 -8.41
N ASN A 184 -13.04 -5.05 -7.10
CA ASN A 184 -14.10 -5.17 -6.12
C ASN A 184 -14.96 -3.89 -6.08
N PRO A 185 -16.30 -4.00 -6.08
CA PRO A 185 -17.18 -2.82 -6.01
C PRO A 185 -17.00 -1.98 -4.74
N ALA A 186 -16.43 -2.52 -3.66
CA ALA A 186 -16.11 -1.74 -2.47
C ALA A 186 -14.93 -0.77 -2.67
N ALA A 187 -14.07 -0.98 -3.68
CA ALA A 187 -12.91 -0.12 -3.95
C ALA A 187 -13.30 1.11 -4.79
N TYR A 188 -14.05 0.89 -5.88
CA TYR A 188 -14.35 1.93 -6.88
C TYR A 188 -15.84 2.10 -7.18
N GLY A 189 -16.72 1.34 -6.54
CA GLY A 189 -18.13 1.24 -6.89
C GLY A 189 -18.38 0.32 -8.09
N SER A 190 -19.65 0.08 -8.41
CA SER A 190 -20.06 -0.69 -9.59
C SER A 190 -19.82 0.04 -10.91
N ASN A 191 -19.65 1.37 -10.86
CA ASN A 191 -19.32 2.22 -12.00
C ASN A 191 -18.11 3.09 -11.63
N PRO A 192 -16.88 2.58 -11.80
CA PRO A 192 -15.67 3.28 -11.41
C PRO A 192 -15.54 4.66 -12.06
N ASN A 193 -15.18 5.67 -11.27
CA ASN A 193 -14.90 7.00 -11.78
C ASN A 193 -13.55 7.01 -12.54
N LEU A 194 -13.55 7.50 -13.77
CA LEU A 194 -12.36 7.56 -14.63
C LEU A 194 -11.21 8.36 -13.99
N GLY A 195 -11.50 9.53 -13.42
CA GLY A 195 -10.49 10.38 -12.78
C GLY A 195 -9.88 9.71 -11.55
N TYR A 196 -10.71 9.10 -10.71
CA TYR A 196 -10.22 8.37 -9.54
C TYR A 196 -9.32 7.18 -9.94
N LEU A 197 -9.73 6.36 -10.92
CA LEU A 197 -8.88 5.30 -11.45
C LEU A 197 -7.58 5.85 -12.05
N THR A 198 -7.64 6.97 -12.75
CA THR A 198 -6.46 7.64 -13.33
C THR A 198 -5.51 8.08 -12.22
N SER A 199 -6.04 8.61 -11.11
CA SER A 199 -5.25 9.02 -9.95
C SER A 199 -4.55 7.84 -9.29
N VAL A 200 -5.23 6.71 -9.09
CA VAL A 200 -4.60 5.51 -8.50
C VAL A 200 -3.57 4.93 -9.46
N LEU A 201 -3.88 4.78 -10.75
CA LEU A 201 -2.89 4.31 -11.74
C LEU A 201 -1.66 5.23 -11.82
N GLN A 202 -1.87 6.55 -11.74
CA GLN A 202 -0.76 7.51 -11.72
C GLN A 202 0.16 7.28 -10.51
N HIS A 203 -0.43 7.01 -9.34
CA HIS A 203 0.27 6.68 -8.11
C HIS A 203 1.08 5.39 -8.26
N GLU A 204 0.45 4.30 -8.72
CA GLU A 204 1.12 3.01 -8.90
C GLU A 204 2.28 3.08 -9.92
N VAL A 205 2.11 3.84 -11.00
CA VAL A 205 3.22 4.11 -11.93
C VAL A 205 4.36 4.86 -11.25
N GLY A 206 4.05 5.72 -10.27
CA GLY A 206 5.04 6.39 -9.43
C GLY A 206 5.94 5.40 -8.69
N HIS A 207 5.36 4.38 -8.05
CA HIS A 207 6.11 3.28 -7.45
C HIS A 207 6.90 2.49 -8.50
N CYS A 208 6.30 2.19 -9.66
CA CYS A 208 6.97 1.47 -10.73
C CYS A 208 8.22 2.19 -11.26
N ILE A 209 8.31 3.52 -11.09
CA ILE A 209 9.49 4.33 -11.43
C ILE A 209 10.28 4.79 -10.18
N GLY A 210 10.02 4.20 -9.02
CA GLY A 210 10.87 4.31 -7.84
C GLY A 210 10.50 5.42 -6.84
N PHE A 211 9.33 6.05 -6.95
CA PHE A 211 8.81 6.94 -5.90
C PHE A 211 8.28 6.13 -4.72
N ARG A 212 8.46 6.65 -3.51
CA ARG A 212 7.80 6.17 -2.30
C ARG A 212 6.72 7.16 -1.85
N HIS A 213 5.95 6.78 -0.84
CA HIS A 213 4.98 7.66 -0.24
C HIS A 213 5.59 8.96 0.30
N THR A 214 4.86 10.07 0.19
CA THR A 214 5.31 11.36 0.74
C THR A 214 5.05 11.49 2.23
N ASP A 215 4.01 10.84 2.73
CA ASP A 215 3.61 10.80 4.14
C ASP A 215 4.15 9.56 4.87
N TYR A 216 5.27 9.02 4.38
CA TYR A 216 5.92 7.82 4.88
C TYR A 216 6.29 7.91 6.38
N SER A 217 6.71 9.10 6.83
CA SER A 217 7.07 9.36 8.24
C SER A 217 5.86 9.51 9.16
N ASN A 218 4.67 9.78 8.60
CA ASN A 218 3.41 9.90 9.34
C ASN A 218 2.19 9.63 8.45
N ARG A 219 1.80 8.35 8.36
CA ARG A 219 0.66 7.89 7.55
C ARG A 219 -0.68 8.47 8.01
N ALA A 220 -0.78 8.94 9.25
CA ALA A 220 -2.00 9.59 9.75
C ALA A 220 -2.33 10.87 8.96
N TYR A 221 -1.36 11.44 8.24
CA TYR A 221 -1.56 12.64 7.43
C TYR A 221 -2.55 12.44 6.29
N SER A 222 -2.45 11.35 5.52
CA SER A 222 -3.39 11.06 4.43
C SER A 222 -4.46 10.03 4.79
N CYS A 223 -4.12 9.04 5.63
CA CYS A 223 -5.00 7.92 5.93
C CYS A 223 -5.93 8.15 7.13
N GLY A 224 -5.66 9.18 7.95
CA GLY A 224 -6.30 9.36 9.25
C GLY A 224 -5.90 8.27 10.26
N GLY A 225 -6.26 8.47 11.53
CA GLY A 225 -5.97 7.53 12.62
C GLY A 225 -4.76 7.90 13.49
N SER A 226 -4.30 6.94 14.29
CA SER A 226 -3.14 7.10 15.19
C SER A 226 -1.85 7.19 14.39
N TYR A 227 -0.86 7.93 14.90
CA TYR A 227 0.49 8.03 14.34
C TYR A 227 1.06 6.63 14.02
N ALA A 228 1.16 6.31 12.73
CA ALA A 228 1.88 5.15 12.23
C ALA A 228 3.05 5.69 11.39
N ASN A 229 4.26 5.41 11.87
CA ASN A 229 5.52 5.69 11.18
C ASN A 229 5.92 4.40 10.46
N GLU A 230 6.54 4.47 9.28
CA GLU A 230 7.10 3.33 8.54
C GLU A 230 8.20 2.53 9.28
N GLY A 231 8.41 2.82 10.56
CA GLY A 231 9.53 2.39 11.36
C GLY A 231 10.69 3.38 11.22
N GLN A 232 11.43 3.60 12.31
CA GLN A 232 12.73 4.27 12.21
C GLN A 232 13.67 3.39 11.39
N SER A 233 13.72 3.60 10.09
CA SER A 233 14.80 3.07 9.28
C SER A 233 15.27 4.17 8.36
N ASP A 234 16.46 4.68 8.64
CA ASP A 234 17.19 5.62 7.80
C ASP A 234 17.73 4.92 6.52
N VAL A 235 17.01 3.93 6.01
CA VAL A 235 17.47 3.01 4.97
C VAL A 235 16.32 2.74 4.01
N GLY A 236 16.47 3.18 2.76
CA GLY A 236 15.56 2.86 1.67
C GLY A 236 14.55 3.94 1.27
N ALA A 237 14.42 5.03 2.03
CA ALA A 237 13.72 6.24 1.63
C ALA A 237 14.73 7.37 1.44
N ILE A 238 15.09 7.67 0.19
CA ILE A 238 16.05 8.73 -0.14
C ILE A 238 15.28 9.98 -0.49
N ARG A 239 15.47 11.06 0.27
CA ARG A 239 14.86 12.36 -0.04
C ARG A 239 15.33 12.87 -1.40
N ILE A 240 14.41 13.35 -2.22
CA ILE A 240 14.71 13.97 -3.51
C ILE A 240 15.10 15.45 -3.29
N PRO A 241 16.31 15.88 -3.67
CA PRO A 241 16.73 17.28 -3.50
C PRO A 241 15.86 18.27 -4.28
N GLY A 242 15.71 19.49 -3.74
CA GLY A 242 14.98 20.58 -4.38
C GLY A 242 13.48 20.64 -4.04
N THR A 243 12.96 19.66 -3.30
CA THR A 243 11.60 19.70 -2.75
C THR A 243 11.62 20.31 -1.34
N PRO A 244 10.53 21.01 -0.92
CA PRO A 244 10.38 21.49 0.46
C PRO A 244 10.52 20.36 1.49
N SER A 245 10.56 20.69 2.79
CA SER A 245 10.63 19.71 3.90
C SER A 245 9.34 19.62 4.72
N GLY A 246 8.23 20.18 4.22
CA GLY A 246 6.96 20.26 4.93
C GLY A 246 5.79 19.68 4.12
N PRO A 247 4.76 19.19 4.81
CA PRO A 247 3.81 18.18 4.32
C PRO A 247 3.08 18.58 3.04
N ASP A 248 3.01 17.65 2.09
CA ASP A 248 2.37 17.86 0.80
C ASP A 248 1.01 17.15 0.66
N ALA A 249 -0.05 17.83 1.12
CA ALA A 249 -1.44 17.36 1.09
C ALA A 249 -2.00 17.06 -0.32
N ALA A 250 -1.33 17.53 -1.36
CA ALA A 250 -1.78 17.38 -2.74
C ALA A 250 -0.92 16.42 -3.55
N SER A 251 0.12 15.82 -2.96
CA SER A 251 1.04 14.91 -3.65
C SER A 251 0.30 13.72 -4.23
N PHE A 252 0.65 13.35 -5.46
CA PHE A 252 0.13 12.12 -6.08
C PHE A 252 0.61 10.85 -5.38
N MET A 253 1.70 10.94 -4.61
CA MET A 253 2.28 9.84 -3.83
C MET A 253 1.85 9.84 -2.35
N LEU A 254 0.71 10.42 -2.01
CA LEU A 254 0.13 10.19 -0.68
C LEU A 254 -0.38 8.76 -0.55
N ALA A 255 -0.09 8.11 0.58
CA ALA A 255 -0.46 6.73 0.89
C ALA A 255 -1.95 6.44 0.77
N CYS A 256 -2.80 7.38 1.16
CA CYS A 256 -4.23 7.23 1.04
C CYS A 256 -4.81 8.19 0.01
N SER A 257 -5.62 7.59 -0.87
CA SER A 257 -6.47 8.35 -1.76
C SER A 257 -7.71 8.88 -1.01
N ASN A 258 -8.15 10.07 -1.40
CA ASN A 258 -9.40 10.66 -0.94
C ASN A 258 -10.55 10.43 -1.95
N GLY A 259 -10.37 9.54 -2.94
CA GLY A 259 -11.36 9.27 -3.98
C GLY A 259 -11.48 10.34 -5.07
N SER A 260 -10.64 11.39 -5.03
CA SER A 260 -10.65 12.48 -6.01
C SER A 260 -9.73 12.20 -7.20
N ASP A 261 -9.89 13.00 -8.25
CA ASP A 261 -8.98 12.99 -9.40
C ASP A 261 -7.69 13.79 -9.09
N ARG A 262 -6.84 13.24 -8.22
CA ARG A 262 -5.57 13.87 -7.83
C ARG A 262 -4.54 13.72 -8.96
N THR A 263 -3.75 14.77 -9.17
CA THR A 263 -2.67 14.79 -10.16
C THR A 263 -1.46 15.58 -9.65
N PHE A 264 -0.39 15.66 -10.46
CA PHE A 264 0.88 16.26 -10.08
C PHE A 264 0.73 17.72 -9.63
N ASN A 265 1.15 18.00 -8.41
CA ASN A 265 1.33 19.34 -7.91
C ASN A 265 2.72 19.92 -8.30
N ALA A 266 3.10 21.06 -7.72
CA ALA A 266 4.39 21.69 -8.02
C ALA A 266 5.60 20.88 -7.51
N ASN A 267 5.53 20.30 -6.31
CA ASN A 267 6.61 19.53 -5.71
C ASN A 267 6.82 18.19 -6.42
N ASP A 268 5.72 17.53 -6.81
CA ASP A 268 5.75 16.30 -7.61
C ASP A 268 6.53 16.53 -8.91
N LYS A 269 6.28 17.66 -9.58
CA LYS A 269 6.97 18.04 -10.82
C LYS A 269 8.45 18.31 -10.57
N ILE A 270 8.81 18.97 -9.47
CA ILE A 270 10.22 19.17 -9.10
C ILE A 270 10.90 17.82 -8.90
N ALA A 271 10.28 16.91 -8.16
CA ALA A 271 10.82 15.59 -7.88
C ALA A 271 10.99 14.74 -9.16
N LEU A 272 9.96 14.70 -10.00
CA LEU A 272 10.00 14.00 -11.30
C LEU A 272 11.07 14.59 -12.22
N ASN A 273 11.20 15.91 -12.27
CA ASN A 273 12.23 16.56 -13.07
C ASN A 273 13.64 16.27 -12.53
N TYR A 274 13.82 16.24 -11.20
CA TYR A 274 15.11 15.93 -10.59
C TYR A 274 15.60 14.52 -10.96
N LEU A 275 14.69 13.54 -10.98
CA LEU A 275 15.05 12.16 -11.30
C LEU A 275 15.19 11.88 -12.79
N TYR A 276 14.34 12.52 -13.60
CA TYR A 276 14.08 12.03 -14.96
C TYR A 276 14.09 13.10 -16.05
N LYS A 277 14.55 14.33 -15.79
CA LYS A 277 14.72 15.35 -16.83
C LYS A 277 16.14 15.41 -17.40
#